data_AF-A0A7V2ILX6-F1
#
_entry.id   AF-A0A7V2ILX6-F1
#
_cell.length_a   1.000
_cell.length_b   1.000
_cell.length_c   1.000
_cell.angle_alpha   90.00
_cell.angle_beta   90.00
_cell.angle_gamma   90.00
#
_symmetry.space_group_name_H-M   'P 1'
#
loop_
_entity.id
_entity.type
_entity.pdbx_description
1 polymer ?
#
loop_
_entity_poly.entity_id
_entity_poly.type
_entity_poly.pdbx_seq_one_letter_code
_entity_poly.pdbx_strand_id
1 'polypeptide(L)'
;MAQRTPDRHLLDALSRAYMARARLFHNGLRASRIDLLFAEIDAIDGGPLDWTDAALGVSPSALQRVRQTGAAPHQVFAHPDVIAQRPHLIAYYRNVVAISKKGIAQMLWSTNGYEAKKRTTMDRDLAVTLCRTLNQILSGVIDETPGYDVTLSRQAVLAEIGTELQGAWANAVGQGAAREVERMFAGYLDEHEWGRDDGAHTYTLRNGWRIVFSNEPDVAFFDAAGVKQIAIEIKGSLDTAGAQTRYGEAKKSFAKQLQENPRCHTVYLASCFTDAVIRQIRSDGQVREWFNLTSILYDEEERRRFLQRIFHIVSTPA
;
A
#
# COMPACT_ATOMS: atom_id res chain seq x y z
N MET A 1 21.75 10.72 29.32
CA MET A 1 20.60 11.04 28.44
C MET A 1 19.37 11.17 29.31
N ALA A 2 18.81 12.38 29.46
CA ALA A 2 17.55 12.54 30.18
C ALA A 2 16.46 11.76 29.42
N GLN A 3 15.81 10.80 30.09
CA GLN A 3 14.61 10.17 29.56
C GLN A 3 13.55 11.26 29.36
N ARG A 4 13.31 11.67 28.12
CA ARG A 4 12.18 12.54 27.79
C ARG A 4 10.91 11.77 28.14
N THR A 5 10.17 12.27 29.13
CA THR A 5 8.80 11.82 29.40
C THR A 5 8.00 12.04 28.12
N PRO A 6 7.50 10.98 27.46
CA PRO A 6 6.82 11.16 26.19
C PRO A 6 5.50 11.89 26.45
N ASP A 7 5.15 12.82 25.56
CA ASP A 7 3.85 13.50 25.58
C ASP A 7 2.72 12.47 25.62
N ARG A 8 1.85 12.56 26.63
CA ARG A 8 0.75 11.62 26.87
C ARG A 8 -0.18 11.54 25.66
N HIS A 9 -0.43 12.65 24.99
CA HIS A 9 -1.27 12.68 23.80
C HIS A 9 -0.63 11.94 22.62
N LEU A 10 0.69 12.08 22.46
CA LEU A 10 1.46 11.35 21.45
C LEU A 10 1.47 9.84 21.74
N LEU A 11 1.68 9.44 23.00
CA LEU A 11 1.62 8.03 23.39
C LEU A 11 0.26 7.42 23.09
N ASP A 12 -0.83 8.09 23.48
CA ASP A 12 -2.18 7.60 23.24
C ASP A 12 -2.47 7.47 21.73
N ALA A 13 -2.02 8.44 20.92
CA ALA A 13 -2.15 8.40 19.46
C ALA A 13 -1.34 7.24 18.84
N LEU A 14 -0.10 7.04 19.29
CA LEU A 14 0.75 5.93 18.85
C LEU A 14 0.13 4.57 19.23
N SER A 15 -0.35 4.42 20.47
CA SER A 15 -1.01 3.19 20.94
C SER A 15 -2.24 2.85 20.09
N ARG A 16 -3.10 3.84 19.78
CA ARG A 16 -4.25 3.62 18.89
C ARG A 16 -3.81 3.20 17.48
N ALA A 17 -2.78 3.84 16.93
CA ALA A 17 -2.25 3.50 15.61
C ALA A 17 -1.70 2.07 15.57
N TYR A 18 -0.91 1.65 16.57
CA TYR A 18 -0.37 0.29 16.65
C TYR A 18 -1.45 -0.76 16.92
N MET A 19 -2.47 -0.45 17.70
CA MET A 19 -3.65 -1.33 17.84
C MET A 19 -4.38 -1.53 16.52
N ALA A 20 -4.60 -0.45 15.75
CA ALA A 20 -5.22 -0.54 14.44
C ALA A 20 -4.38 -1.37 13.46
N ARG A 21 -3.05 -1.18 13.47
CA ARG A 21 -2.10 -2.00 12.70
C ARG A 21 -2.19 -3.47 13.08
N ALA A 22 -2.11 -3.78 14.38
CA ALA A 22 -2.20 -5.15 14.88
C ALA A 22 -3.51 -5.81 14.44
N ARG A 23 -4.65 -5.11 14.57
CA ARG A 23 -5.96 -5.61 14.11
C ARG A 23 -5.98 -5.89 12.61
N LEU A 24 -5.41 -5.00 11.79
CA LEU A 24 -5.31 -5.21 10.34
C LEU A 24 -4.52 -6.48 10.02
N PHE A 25 -3.38 -6.70 10.67
CA PHE A 25 -2.56 -7.89 10.45
C PHE A 25 -3.27 -9.18 10.86
N HIS A 26 -3.88 -9.21 12.06
CA HIS A 26 -4.62 -10.39 12.52
C HIS A 26 -5.82 -10.72 11.62
N ASN A 27 -6.58 -9.70 11.22
CA ASN A 27 -7.73 -9.89 10.33
C ASN A 27 -7.29 -10.27 8.92
N GLY A 28 -6.21 -9.70 8.42
CA GLY A 28 -5.66 -10.00 7.10
C GLY A 28 -5.10 -11.41 7.00
N LEU A 29 -4.39 -11.90 8.03
CA LEU A 29 -3.96 -13.30 8.11
C LEU A 29 -5.15 -14.25 8.17
N ARG A 30 -6.20 -13.92 8.95
CA ARG A 30 -7.43 -14.72 8.95
C ARG A 30 -8.12 -14.73 7.58
N ALA A 31 -8.14 -13.58 6.91
CA ALA A 31 -8.77 -13.43 5.60
C ALA A 31 -8.00 -14.13 4.48
N SER A 32 -6.68 -14.30 4.60
CA SER A 32 -5.87 -15.01 3.61
C SER A 32 -6.19 -16.50 3.56
N ARG A 33 -6.75 -17.07 4.65
CA ARG A 33 -7.10 -18.50 4.76
C ARG A 33 -5.92 -19.41 4.37
N ILE A 34 -4.72 -19.01 4.76
CA ILE A 34 -3.50 -19.67 4.32
C ILE A 34 -3.39 -21.10 4.85
N ASP A 35 -3.91 -21.34 6.04
CA ASP A 35 -4.09 -22.65 6.64
C ASP A 35 -4.92 -23.59 5.75
N LEU A 36 -6.01 -23.09 5.17
CA LEU A 36 -6.84 -23.85 4.24
C LEU A 36 -6.12 -24.11 2.92
N LEU A 37 -5.32 -23.16 2.42
CA LEU A 37 -4.50 -23.39 1.23
C LEU A 37 -3.43 -24.45 1.47
N PHE A 38 -2.76 -24.43 2.63
CA PHE A 38 -1.79 -25.47 3.01
C PHE A 38 -2.45 -26.84 3.08
N ALA A 39 -3.60 -26.94 3.76
CA ALA A 39 -4.35 -28.20 3.84
C ALA A 39 -4.82 -28.69 2.46
N GLU A 40 -5.24 -27.79 1.57
CA GLU A 40 -5.66 -28.15 0.21
C GLU A 40 -4.48 -28.65 -0.62
N ILE A 41 -3.31 -28.03 -0.50
CA ILE A 41 -2.07 -28.48 -1.15
C ILE A 41 -1.65 -29.85 -0.63
N ASP A 42 -1.69 -30.06 0.69
CA ASP A 42 -1.31 -31.32 1.33
C ASP A 42 -2.25 -32.48 1.00
N ALA A 43 -3.50 -32.19 0.65
CA ALA A 43 -4.50 -33.18 0.27
C ALA A 43 -4.47 -33.54 -1.24
N ILE A 44 -3.59 -32.94 -2.04
CA ILE A 44 -3.46 -33.29 -3.47
C ILE A 44 -2.87 -34.69 -3.59
N ASP A 45 -3.56 -35.57 -4.32
CA ASP A 45 -2.95 -36.82 -4.79
C ASP A 45 -1.91 -36.50 -5.86
N GLY A 46 -0.65 -36.51 -5.45
CA GLY A 46 0.49 -36.22 -6.32
C GLY A 46 0.94 -37.41 -7.17
N GLY A 47 0.41 -38.62 -6.95
CA GLY A 47 0.84 -39.83 -7.65
C GLY A 47 0.71 -39.75 -9.18
N PRO A 48 -0.41 -39.22 -9.71
CA PRO A 48 -0.62 -39.07 -11.16
C PRO A 48 0.16 -37.92 -11.82
N LEU A 49 0.81 -37.04 -11.06
CA LEU A 49 1.46 -35.84 -11.61
C LEU A 49 2.85 -36.20 -12.18
N ASP A 50 3.04 -35.95 -13.48
CA ASP A 50 4.32 -36.19 -14.15
C ASP A 50 5.28 -35.02 -13.94
N TRP A 51 6.36 -35.26 -13.20
CA TRP A 51 7.41 -34.28 -12.92
C TRP A 51 8.65 -34.41 -13.81
N THR A 52 8.60 -35.26 -14.83
CA THR A 52 9.72 -35.50 -15.75
C THR A 52 9.75 -34.55 -16.93
N ASP A 53 8.65 -33.86 -17.20
CA ASP A 53 8.54 -32.90 -18.30
C ASP A 53 9.38 -31.63 -18.05
N ALA A 54 10.40 -31.42 -18.88
CA ALA A 54 11.25 -30.23 -18.84
C ALA A 54 10.46 -28.92 -19.07
N ALA A 55 9.31 -28.99 -19.74
CA ALA A 55 8.43 -27.84 -19.95
C ALA A 55 7.86 -27.28 -18.64
N LEU A 56 7.92 -28.03 -17.53
CA LEU A 56 7.52 -27.57 -16.19
C LEU A 56 8.48 -26.57 -15.57
N GLY A 57 9.70 -26.43 -16.12
CA GLY A 57 10.70 -25.49 -15.59
C GLY A 57 11.27 -25.86 -14.23
N VAL A 58 11.10 -27.12 -13.79
CA VAL A 58 11.68 -27.64 -12.55
C VAL A 58 13.07 -28.20 -12.83
N SER A 59 14.11 -27.71 -12.15
CA SER A 59 15.45 -28.28 -12.27
C SER A 59 15.51 -29.69 -11.64
N PRO A 60 16.25 -30.64 -12.24
CA PRO A 60 16.40 -31.98 -11.66
C PRO A 60 17.00 -31.97 -10.26
N SER A 61 17.96 -31.07 -10.00
CA SER A 61 18.60 -30.89 -8.71
C SER A 61 17.64 -30.36 -7.65
N ALA A 62 16.81 -29.37 -7.97
CA ALA A 62 15.83 -28.85 -7.04
C ALA A 62 14.74 -29.89 -6.73
N LEU A 63 14.26 -30.62 -7.75
CA LEU A 63 13.31 -31.71 -7.57
C LEU A 63 13.87 -32.80 -6.65
N GLN A 64 15.13 -33.17 -6.83
CA GLN A 64 15.81 -34.15 -5.98
C GLN A 64 15.92 -33.64 -4.53
N ARG A 65 16.33 -32.39 -4.32
CA ARG A 65 16.42 -31.78 -2.99
C ARG A 65 15.07 -31.76 -2.28
N VAL A 66 13.99 -31.39 -2.97
CA VAL A 66 12.63 -31.44 -2.41
C VAL A 66 12.29 -32.86 -1.97
N ARG A 67 12.51 -33.86 -2.82
CA ARG A 67 12.25 -35.27 -2.48
C ARG A 67 13.07 -35.76 -1.28
N GLN A 68 14.30 -35.29 -1.13
CA GLN A 68 15.17 -35.65 0.01
C GLN A 68 14.65 -35.11 1.36
N THR A 69 13.81 -34.07 1.36
CA THR A 69 13.12 -33.60 2.58
C THR A 69 11.95 -34.50 3.00
N GLY A 70 11.54 -35.44 2.15
CA GLY A 70 10.33 -36.25 2.34
C GLY A 70 9.04 -35.55 1.86
N ALA A 71 9.14 -34.32 1.34
CA ALA A 71 8.01 -33.61 0.77
C ALA A 71 7.65 -34.12 -0.63
N ALA A 72 6.35 -34.07 -0.96
CA ALA A 72 5.87 -34.30 -2.31
C ALA A 72 6.13 -33.07 -3.20
N PRO A 73 6.49 -33.23 -4.49
CA PRO A 73 6.83 -32.10 -5.35
C PRO A 73 5.72 -31.04 -5.47
N HIS A 74 4.45 -31.43 -5.47
CA HIS A 74 3.31 -30.50 -5.56
C HIS A 74 3.20 -29.56 -4.35
N GLN A 75 3.82 -29.89 -3.22
CA GLN A 75 3.87 -29.01 -2.05
C GLN A 75 4.81 -27.82 -2.26
N VAL A 76 5.68 -27.88 -3.28
CA VAL A 76 6.70 -26.87 -3.55
C VAL A 76 6.51 -26.27 -4.95
N PHE A 77 6.46 -27.13 -5.98
CA PHE A 77 6.33 -26.74 -7.37
C PHE A 77 4.87 -26.75 -7.82
N ALA A 78 4.53 -25.82 -8.73
CA ALA A 78 3.23 -25.77 -9.36
C ALA A 78 3.13 -26.77 -10.52
N HIS A 79 1.97 -27.42 -10.67
CA HIS A 79 1.71 -28.35 -11.78
C HIS A 79 0.52 -27.87 -12.63
N PRO A 80 0.61 -27.89 -13.98
CA PRO A 80 -0.47 -27.41 -14.85
C PRO A 80 -1.79 -28.14 -14.64
N ASP A 81 -1.76 -29.47 -14.42
CA ASP A 81 -2.98 -30.26 -14.16
C ASP A 81 -3.72 -29.82 -12.89
N VAL A 82 -2.97 -29.32 -11.89
CA VAL A 82 -3.54 -28.80 -10.65
C VAL A 82 -4.07 -27.38 -10.88
N ILE A 83 -3.24 -26.50 -11.46
CA ILE A 83 -3.57 -25.09 -11.64
C ILE A 83 -4.75 -24.88 -12.60
N ALA A 84 -4.85 -25.66 -13.67
CA ALA A 84 -5.95 -25.56 -14.63
C ALA A 84 -7.32 -25.81 -13.97
N GLN A 85 -7.37 -26.75 -13.02
CA GLN A 85 -8.59 -27.16 -12.31
C GLN A 85 -8.83 -26.35 -11.03
N ARG A 86 -7.77 -25.86 -10.39
CA ARG A 86 -7.80 -25.16 -9.09
C ARG A 86 -6.97 -23.88 -9.14
N PRO A 87 -7.33 -22.90 -9.99
CA PRO A 87 -6.49 -21.74 -10.24
C PRO A 87 -6.41 -20.77 -9.03
N HIS A 88 -7.20 -20.94 -7.98
CA HIS A 88 -7.00 -20.19 -6.74
C HIS A 88 -5.72 -20.60 -6.01
N LEU A 89 -5.18 -21.80 -6.26
CA LEU A 89 -3.91 -22.26 -5.70
C LEU A 89 -2.70 -21.50 -6.23
N ILE A 90 -2.88 -20.67 -7.26
CA ILE A 90 -1.86 -19.69 -7.69
C ILE A 90 -1.42 -18.82 -6.51
N ALA A 91 -2.35 -18.46 -5.61
CA ALA A 91 -2.02 -17.70 -4.41
C ALA A 91 -0.96 -18.43 -3.54
N TYR A 92 -1.05 -19.75 -3.41
CA TYR A 92 -0.06 -20.52 -2.67
C TYR A 92 1.31 -20.46 -3.35
N TYR A 93 1.40 -20.92 -4.61
CA TYR A 93 2.68 -21.04 -5.30
C TYR A 93 3.36 -19.69 -5.53
N ARG A 94 2.59 -18.63 -5.83
CA ARG A 94 3.12 -17.26 -5.92
C ARG A 94 3.76 -16.81 -4.60
N ASN A 95 3.12 -17.10 -3.46
CA ASN A 95 3.66 -16.74 -2.16
C ASN A 95 4.86 -17.63 -1.77
N VAL A 96 4.91 -18.89 -2.22
CA VAL A 96 6.08 -19.78 -2.03
C VAL A 96 7.32 -19.19 -2.68
N VAL A 97 7.18 -18.58 -3.85
CA VAL A 97 8.27 -17.90 -4.55
C VAL A 97 8.52 -16.45 -4.10
N ALA A 98 7.76 -15.97 -3.10
CA ALA A 98 7.85 -14.62 -2.53
C ALA A 98 7.70 -13.49 -3.57
N ILE A 99 6.76 -13.64 -4.51
CA ILE A 99 6.48 -12.61 -5.52
C ILE A 99 5.12 -11.96 -5.26
N SER A 100 5.06 -10.64 -5.22
CA SER A 100 3.79 -9.92 -5.06
C SER A 100 2.84 -10.10 -6.27
N LYS A 101 1.54 -9.84 -6.06
CA LYS A 101 0.55 -9.79 -7.16
C LYS A 101 0.90 -8.79 -8.28
N LYS A 102 1.63 -7.72 -7.95
CA LYS A 102 2.12 -6.76 -8.95
C LYS A 102 3.34 -7.32 -9.69
N GLY A 103 4.26 -7.98 -8.98
CA GLY A 103 5.44 -8.60 -9.57
C GLY A 103 5.08 -9.69 -10.57
N ILE A 104 4.17 -10.61 -10.20
CA ILE A 104 3.73 -11.66 -11.13
C ILE A 104 3.03 -11.09 -12.36
N ALA A 105 2.28 -9.99 -12.21
CA ALA A 105 1.63 -9.32 -13.33
C ALA A 105 2.61 -8.62 -14.29
N GLN A 106 3.81 -8.25 -13.83
CA GLN A 106 4.87 -7.73 -14.68
C GLN A 106 5.58 -8.83 -15.48
N MET A 107 5.68 -10.04 -14.91
CA MET A 107 6.30 -11.19 -15.57
C MET A 107 5.34 -11.92 -16.51
N LEU A 108 4.05 -11.89 -16.19
CA LEU A 108 2.99 -12.65 -16.87
C LEU A 108 1.77 -11.76 -17.11
N TRP A 109 0.68 -12.01 -16.38
CA TRP A 109 -0.57 -11.27 -16.41
C TRP A 109 -1.14 -11.20 -15.00
N SER A 110 -2.18 -10.36 -14.80
CA SER A 110 -2.83 -10.29 -13.49
C SER A 110 -3.53 -11.61 -13.14
N THR A 111 -3.10 -12.23 -12.04
CA THR A 111 -3.69 -13.46 -11.48
C THR A 111 -4.81 -13.20 -10.48
N ASN A 112 -5.11 -11.93 -10.17
CA ASN A 112 -6.03 -11.51 -9.11
C ASN A 112 -7.42 -12.16 -9.23
N GLY A 113 -7.95 -12.31 -10.45
CA GLY A 113 -9.25 -12.94 -10.67
C GLY A 113 -9.28 -14.42 -10.30
N TYR A 114 -8.19 -15.14 -10.53
CA TYR A 114 -8.04 -16.55 -10.19
C TYR A 114 -7.84 -16.73 -8.68
N GLU A 115 -6.92 -15.98 -8.08
CA GLU A 115 -6.64 -16.02 -6.63
C GLU A 115 -7.89 -15.67 -5.80
N ALA A 116 -8.70 -14.72 -6.27
CA ALA A 116 -9.96 -14.32 -5.63
C ALA A 116 -11.14 -15.25 -5.93
N LYS A 117 -10.93 -16.41 -6.58
CA LYS A 117 -11.97 -17.36 -6.99
C LYS A 117 -13.07 -16.75 -7.90
N LYS A 118 -12.78 -15.64 -8.58
CA LYS A 118 -13.68 -15.04 -9.59
C LYS A 118 -13.58 -15.76 -10.94
N ARG A 119 -12.48 -16.48 -11.17
CA ARG A 119 -12.26 -17.38 -12.29
C ARG A 119 -11.89 -18.74 -11.73
N THR A 120 -12.69 -19.76 -12.02
CA THR A 120 -12.60 -21.08 -11.39
C THR A 120 -11.91 -22.13 -12.25
N THR A 121 -11.66 -21.83 -13.52
CA THR A 121 -10.89 -22.68 -14.45
C THR A 121 -9.86 -21.83 -15.17
N MET A 122 -8.77 -22.46 -15.60
CA MET A 122 -7.71 -21.81 -16.37
C MET A 122 -7.37 -22.66 -17.59
N ASP A 123 -7.14 -21.98 -18.72
CA ASP A 123 -6.64 -22.60 -19.94
C ASP A 123 -5.30 -23.32 -19.68
N ARG A 124 -5.12 -24.49 -20.31
CA ARG A 124 -3.97 -25.35 -20.02
C ARG A 124 -2.64 -24.71 -20.43
N ASP A 125 -2.59 -24.00 -21.55
CA ASP A 125 -1.35 -23.36 -22.03
C ASP A 125 -0.96 -22.18 -21.13
N LEU A 126 -1.96 -21.45 -20.63
CA LEU A 126 -1.74 -20.45 -19.57
C LEU A 126 -1.23 -21.10 -18.28
N ALA A 127 -1.80 -22.24 -17.87
CA ALA A 127 -1.35 -22.96 -16.68
C ALA A 127 0.12 -23.42 -16.83
N VAL A 128 0.49 -23.99 -17.99
CA VAL A 128 1.88 -24.38 -18.29
C VAL A 128 2.82 -23.19 -18.20
N THR A 129 2.46 -22.06 -18.82
CA THR A 129 3.28 -20.84 -18.81
C THR A 129 3.49 -20.33 -17.38
N LEU A 130 2.42 -20.26 -16.59
CA LEU A 130 2.47 -19.83 -15.20
C LEU A 130 3.35 -20.78 -14.35
N CYS A 131 3.10 -22.09 -14.43
CA CYS A 131 3.83 -23.09 -13.66
C CYS A 131 5.32 -23.04 -14.00
N ARG A 132 5.67 -22.99 -15.30
CA ARG A 132 7.06 -22.88 -15.75
C ARG A 132 7.77 -21.69 -15.12
N THR A 133 7.18 -20.49 -15.19
CA THR A 133 7.78 -19.28 -14.63
C THR A 133 8.00 -19.38 -13.12
N LEU A 134 7.00 -19.83 -12.37
CA LEU A 134 7.12 -19.96 -10.91
C LEU A 134 8.16 -21.03 -10.53
N ASN A 135 8.12 -22.17 -11.21
CA ASN A 135 9.02 -23.28 -10.93
C ASN A 135 10.47 -22.94 -11.25
N GLN A 136 10.76 -22.20 -12.32
CA GLN A 136 12.13 -21.77 -12.65
C GLN A 136 12.73 -20.89 -11.54
N ILE A 137 11.94 -19.95 -11.02
CA ILE A 137 12.37 -19.07 -9.93
C ILE A 137 12.63 -19.91 -8.68
N LEU A 138 11.71 -20.80 -8.32
CA LEU A 138 11.83 -21.63 -7.14
C LEU A 138 12.99 -22.62 -7.23
N SER A 139 13.21 -23.22 -8.40
CA SER A 139 14.35 -24.10 -8.65
C SER A 139 15.66 -23.38 -8.45
N GLY A 140 15.81 -22.15 -8.97
CA GLY A 140 16.99 -21.31 -8.71
C GLY A 140 17.22 -21.08 -7.22
N VAL A 141 16.16 -20.70 -6.48
CA VAL A 141 16.25 -20.51 -5.02
C VAL A 141 16.69 -21.79 -4.30
N ILE A 142 16.10 -22.93 -4.63
CA ILE A 142 16.41 -24.22 -3.98
C ILE A 142 17.84 -24.66 -4.29
N ASP A 143 18.28 -24.50 -5.54
CA ASP A 143 19.62 -24.89 -5.98
C ASP A 143 20.71 -24.03 -5.31
N GLU A 144 20.42 -22.75 -5.07
CA GLU A 144 21.32 -21.80 -4.41
C GLU A 144 21.23 -21.79 -2.89
N THR A 145 20.29 -22.52 -2.28
CA THR A 145 20.08 -22.56 -0.82
C THR A 145 20.68 -23.82 -0.20
N PRO A 146 21.82 -23.73 0.51
CA PRO A 146 22.37 -24.86 1.25
C PRO A 146 21.42 -25.31 2.35
N GLY A 147 21.19 -26.63 2.45
CA GLY A 147 20.33 -27.20 3.49
C GLY A 147 18.84 -26.84 3.33
N TYR A 148 18.37 -26.60 2.10
CA TYR A 148 16.96 -26.38 1.82
C TYR A 148 16.03 -27.40 2.50
N ASP A 149 14.96 -26.91 3.11
CA ASP A 149 13.87 -27.69 3.70
C ASP A 149 12.52 -27.11 3.26
N VAL A 150 11.49 -27.95 3.12
CA VAL A 150 10.15 -27.53 2.68
C VAL A 150 9.50 -26.52 3.66
N THR A 151 9.86 -26.57 4.94
CA THR A 151 9.38 -25.62 5.94
C THR A 151 9.78 -24.19 5.58
N LEU A 152 10.95 -23.99 4.95
CA LEU A 152 11.40 -22.67 4.49
C LEU A 152 10.44 -22.10 3.44
N SER A 153 10.00 -22.92 2.48
CA SER A 153 9.01 -22.51 1.47
C SER A 153 7.67 -22.13 2.09
N ARG A 154 7.21 -22.85 3.12
CA ARG A 154 5.98 -22.48 3.86
C ARG A 154 6.14 -21.20 4.67
N GLN A 155 7.31 -20.98 5.28
CA GLN A 155 7.62 -19.75 6.00
C GLN A 155 7.68 -18.54 5.06
N ALA A 156 8.24 -18.72 3.85
CA ALA A 156 8.25 -17.68 2.82
C ALA A 156 6.83 -17.19 2.48
N VAL A 157 5.85 -18.09 2.47
CA VAL A 157 4.45 -17.71 2.24
C VAL A 157 3.93 -16.74 3.31
N LEU A 158 4.21 -17.01 4.59
CA LEU A 158 3.81 -16.12 5.68
C LEU A 158 4.54 -14.77 5.62
N ALA A 159 5.82 -14.78 5.24
CA ALA A 159 6.61 -13.57 5.04
C ALA A 159 6.04 -12.68 3.93
N GLU A 160 5.70 -13.27 2.77
CA GLU A 160 5.12 -12.52 1.65
C GLU A 160 3.72 -11.98 1.97
N ILE A 161 2.87 -12.76 2.68
CA ILE A 161 1.60 -12.24 3.20
C ILE A 161 1.85 -11.05 4.14
N GLY A 162 2.89 -11.12 4.99
CA GLY A 162 3.32 -10.01 5.84
C GLY A 162 3.64 -8.75 5.03
N THR A 163 4.34 -8.90 3.90
CA THR A 163 4.62 -7.80 2.95
C THR A 163 3.34 -7.21 2.35
N GLU A 164 2.38 -8.05 1.92
CA GLU A 164 1.08 -7.59 1.41
C GLU A 164 0.31 -6.79 2.48
N LEU A 165 0.28 -7.29 3.72
CA LEU A 165 -0.39 -6.64 4.86
C LEU A 165 0.29 -5.32 5.25
N GLN A 166 1.61 -5.25 5.14
CA GLN A 166 2.36 -4.01 5.32
C GLN A 166 1.95 -2.96 4.27
N GLY A 167 1.82 -3.36 3.01
CA GLY A 167 1.32 -2.49 1.95
C GLY A 167 -0.12 -2.02 2.20
N ALA A 168 -1.00 -2.93 2.63
CA ALA A 168 -2.38 -2.62 2.99
C ALA A 168 -2.45 -1.62 4.15
N TRP A 169 -1.60 -1.78 5.17
CA TRP A 169 -1.50 -0.83 6.29
C TRP A 169 -1.05 0.56 5.83
N ALA A 170 -0.02 0.65 5.02
CA ALA A 170 0.47 1.94 4.51
C ALA A 170 -0.64 2.68 3.75
N ASN A 171 -1.38 1.98 2.89
CA ASN A 171 -2.53 2.53 2.16
C ASN A 171 -3.65 2.97 3.10
N ALA A 172 -4.01 2.14 4.09
CA ALA A 172 -5.07 2.43 5.05
C ALA A 172 -4.76 3.69 5.88
N VAL A 173 -3.50 3.88 6.29
CA VAL A 173 -3.05 5.09 7.00
C VAL A 173 -3.16 6.33 6.12
N GLY A 174 -2.73 6.25 4.86
CA GLY A 174 -2.84 7.35 3.90
C GLY A 174 -4.30 7.75 3.65
N GLN A 175 -5.15 6.78 3.29
CA GLN A 175 -6.58 7.01 3.03
C GLN A 175 -7.35 7.44 4.27
N GLY A 176 -6.97 6.96 5.46
CA GLY A 176 -7.54 7.41 6.73
C GLY A 176 -7.27 8.89 6.95
N ALA A 177 -6.00 9.31 6.81
CA ALA A 177 -5.60 10.70 6.96
C ALA A 177 -6.32 11.64 5.98
N ALA A 178 -6.40 11.27 4.69
CA ALA A 178 -7.09 12.08 3.68
C ALA A 178 -8.58 12.27 4.01
N ARG A 179 -9.27 11.19 4.44
CA ARG A 179 -10.68 11.25 4.82
C ARG A 179 -10.95 12.12 6.04
N GLU A 180 -10.08 12.10 7.06
CA GLU A 180 -10.26 12.99 8.21
C GLU A 180 -10.05 14.46 7.81
N VAL A 181 -9.12 14.76 6.90
CA VAL A 181 -8.94 16.12 6.35
C VAL A 181 -10.16 16.56 5.54
N GLU A 182 -10.71 15.67 4.71
CA GLU A 182 -11.94 15.93 3.97
C GLU A 182 -13.11 16.25 4.90
N ARG A 183 -13.31 15.46 5.97
CA ARG A 183 -14.34 15.75 6.97
C ARG A 183 -14.13 17.09 7.67
N MET A 184 -12.88 17.47 7.97
CA MET A 184 -12.59 18.77 8.56
C MET A 184 -12.95 19.91 7.61
N PHE A 185 -12.69 19.77 6.32
CA PHE A 185 -13.07 20.77 5.32
C PHE A 185 -14.60 20.82 5.16
N ALA A 186 -15.26 19.68 5.01
CA ALA A 186 -16.72 19.62 4.91
C ALA A 186 -17.40 20.29 6.13
N GLY A 187 -16.99 19.93 7.35
CA GLY A 187 -17.54 20.54 8.56
C GLY A 187 -17.32 22.04 8.64
N TYR A 188 -16.14 22.54 8.23
CA TYR A 188 -15.86 23.97 8.20
C TYR A 188 -16.72 24.71 7.17
N LEU A 189 -16.91 24.13 5.99
CA LEU A 189 -17.77 24.68 4.94
C LEU A 189 -19.23 24.74 5.37
N ASP A 190 -19.72 23.70 6.04
CA ASP A 190 -21.08 23.64 6.56
C ASP A 190 -21.30 24.68 7.67
N GLU A 191 -20.37 24.77 8.64
CA GLU A 191 -20.45 25.72 9.76
C GLU A 191 -20.51 27.18 9.29
N HIS A 192 -19.75 27.52 8.23
CA HIS A 192 -19.68 28.89 7.72
C HIS A 192 -20.62 29.12 6.53
N GLU A 193 -21.36 28.10 6.10
CA GLU A 193 -22.17 28.07 4.89
C GLU A 193 -21.41 28.46 3.60
N TRP A 194 -20.13 28.11 3.47
CA TRP A 194 -19.26 28.64 2.41
C TRP A 194 -19.34 27.93 1.07
N GLY A 195 -19.99 26.78 1.00
CA GLY A 195 -20.08 26.00 -0.22
C GLY A 195 -21.11 24.89 -0.14
N ARG A 196 -21.05 23.99 -1.12
CA ARG A 196 -21.86 22.78 -1.18
C ARG A 196 -20.99 21.58 -1.57
N ASP A 197 -21.38 20.41 -1.11
CA ASP A 197 -20.85 19.13 -1.57
C ASP A 197 -21.49 18.78 -2.92
N ASP A 198 -20.66 18.64 -3.97
CA ASP A 198 -21.10 18.22 -5.30
C ASP A 198 -21.00 16.69 -5.49
N GLY A 199 -20.61 15.96 -4.44
CA GLY A 199 -20.30 14.54 -4.47
C GLY A 199 -18.91 14.25 -5.05
N ALA A 200 -18.55 12.97 -5.09
CA ALA A 200 -17.27 12.51 -5.65
C ALA A 200 -16.03 13.25 -5.10
N HIS A 201 -16.04 13.55 -3.79
CA HIS A 201 -14.97 14.25 -3.10
C HIS A 201 -14.66 15.66 -3.65
N THR A 202 -15.71 16.36 -4.12
CA THR A 202 -15.63 17.70 -4.70
C THR A 202 -16.59 18.66 -4.01
N TYR A 203 -16.11 19.86 -3.69
CA TYR A 203 -16.90 20.92 -3.07
C TYR A 203 -16.79 22.20 -3.88
N THR A 204 -17.93 22.84 -4.19
CA THR A 204 -17.97 24.17 -4.83
C THR A 204 -18.29 25.24 -3.80
N LEU A 205 -17.46 26.28 -3.77
CA LEU A 205 -17.58 27.41 -2.88
C LEU A 205 -18.44 28.52 -3.51
N ARG A 206 -19.06 29.37 -2.67
CA ARG A 206 -19.91 30.48 -3.11
C ARG A 206 -19.20 31.49 -4.03
N ASN A 207 -17.89 31.63 -3.88
CA ASN A 207 -17.05 32.51 -4.70
C ASN A 207 -16.61 31.86 -6.04
N GLY A 208 -17.16 30.69 -6.38
CA GLY A 208 -16.85 29.96 -7.62
C GLY A 208 -15.59 29.08 -7.54
N TRP A 209 -14.88 29.08 -6.41
CA TRP A 209 -13.76 28.17 -6.21
C TRP A 209 -14.24 26.72 -6.04
N ARG A 210 -13.36 25.76 -6.34
CA ARG A 210 -13.62 24.33 -6.15
C ARG A 210 -12.51 23.67 -5.35
N ILE A 211 -12.89 22.81 -4.42
CA ILE A 211 -12.00 21.94 -3.66
C ILE A 211 -12.17 20.53 -4.20
N VAL A 212 -11.08 19.88 -4.57
CA VAL A 212 -11.08 18.52 -5.12
C VAL A 212 -10.10 17.67 -4.33
N PHE A 213 -10.56 16.59 -3.73
CA PHE A 213 -9.70 15.56 -3.16
C PHE A 213 -9.40 14.52 -4.22
N SER A 214 -8.11 14.24 -4.45
CA SER A 214 -7.67 13.36 -5.53
C SER A 214 -6.37 12.64 -5.17
N ASN A 215 -5.69 12.01 -6.13
CA ASN A 215 -4.41 11.35 -5.88
C ASN A 215 -3.19 12.23 -6.20
N GLU A 216 -3.35 13.38 -6.88
CA GLU A 216 -2.22 14.22 -7.33
C GLU A 216 -2.67 15.66 -7.65
N PRO A 217 -2.55 16.62 -6.72
CA PRO A 217 -2.21 16.43 -5.29
C PRO A 217 -3.38 15.81 -4.50
N ASP A 218 -3.11 15.41 -3.25
CA ASP A 218 -4.13 14.85 -2.34
C ASP A 218 -5.36 15.78 -2.19
N VAL A 219 -5.11 17.10 -2.13
CA VAL A 219 -6.16 18.12 -2.19
C VAL A 219 -5.74 19.27 -3.11
N ALA A 220 -6.63 19.70 -4.00
CA ALA A 220 -6.43 20.85 -4.87
C ALA A 220 -7.56 21.87 -4.71
N PHE A 221 -7.20 23.15 -4.66
CA PHE A 221 -8.15 24.25 -4.74
C PHE A 221 -7.98 24.94 -6.09
N PHE A 222 -9.08 25.08 -6.80
CA PHE A 222 -9.16 25.79 -8.07
C PHE A 222 -9.95 27.08 -7.88
N ASP A 223 -9.47 28.18 -8.43
CA ASP A 223 -10.26 29.41 -8.48
C ASP A 223 -11.42 29.31 -9.48
N ALA A 224 -12.22 30.38 -9.57
CA ALA A 224 -13.34 30.46 -10.50
C ALA A 224 -12.94 30.37 -11.99
N ALA A 225 -11.67 30.65 -12.32
CA ALA A 225 -11.13 30.49 -13.67
C ALA A 225 -10.63 29.06 -13.95
N GLY A 226 -10.68 28.17 -12.95
CA GLY A 226 -10.20 26.80 -13.04
C GLY A 226 -8.69 26.66 -12.87
N VAL A 227 -8.00 27.70 -12.41
CA VAL A 227 -6.56 27.66 -12.13
C VAL A 227 -6.33 27.10 -10.74
N LYS A 228 -5.40 26.14 -10.61
CA LYS A 228 -5.02 25.54 -9.34
C LYS A 228 -4.24 26.56 -8.50
N GLN A 229 -4.82 27.00 -7.40
CA GLN A 229 -4.24 28.00 -6.50
C GLN A 229 -3.62 27.39 -5.24
N ILE A 230 -4.14 26.25 -4.75
CA ILE A 230 -3.61 25.57 -3.56
C ILE A 230 -3.45 24.08 -3.87
N ALA A 231 -2.34 23.50 -3.42
CA ALA A 231 -2.07 22.08 -3.47
C ALA A 231 -1.64 21.58 -2.09
N ILE A 232 -2.32 20.57 -1.55
CA ILE A 232 -2.03 20.00 -0.24
C ILE A 232 -1.60 18.54 -0.43
N GLU A 233 -0.49 18.16 0.18
CA GLU A 233 -0.04 16.77 0.30
C GLU A 233 -0.18 16.28 1.73
N ILE A 234 -0.86 15.15 1.92
CA ILE A 234 -1.23 14.60 3.23
C ILE A 234 -0.42 13.33 3.49
N LYS A 235 0.39 13.32 4.56
CA LYS A 235 1.20 12.16 4.98
C LYS A 235 0.85 11.72 6.40
N GLY A 236 -0.07 10.75 6.49
CA GLY A 236 -0.67 10.28 7.75
C GLY A 236 0.21 9.47 8.71
N SER A 237 1.31 8.87 8.25
CA SER A 237 2.10 7.96 9.09
C SER A 237 2.87 8.69 10.19
N LEU A 238 2.84 8.14 11.41
CA LEU A 238 3.59 8.61 12.58
C LEU A 238 5.04 8.08 12.59
N ASP A 239 5.42 7.20 11.66
CA ASP A 239 6.74 6.58 11.63
C ASP A 239 7.85 7.56 11.25
N THR A 240 8.86 7.68 12.10
CA THR A 240 10.00 8.57 11.91
C THR A 240 10.96 8.07 10.82
N ALA A 241 11.13 6.74 10.68
CA ALA A 241 12.07 6.16 9.74
C ALA A 241 11.71 6.50 8.27
N GLY A 242 10.42 6.49 7.95
CA GLY A 242 9.91 6.85 6.62
C GLY A 242 9.65 8.34 6.38
N ALA A 243 9.98 9.25 7.31
CA ALA A 243 9.58 10.66 7.20
C ALA A 243 10.24 11.39 6.01
N GLN A 244 11.53 11.17 5.76
CA GLN A 244 12.25 11.80 4.63
C GLN A 244 11.77 11.28 3.28
N THR A 245 11.54 9.98 3.14
CA THR A 245 11.02 9.38 1.90
C THR A 245 9.68 9.98 1.53
N ARG A 246 8.75 10.05 2.49
CA ARG A 246 7.41 10.64 2.29
C ARG A 246 7.47 12.12 1.93
N TYR A 247 8.40 12.86 2.53
CA TYR A 247 8.64 14.25 2.14
C TYR A 247 9.17 14.35 0.70
N GLY A 248 10.10 13.47 0.31
CA GLY A 248 10.62 13.40 -1.05
C GLY A 248 9.54 13.09 -2.11
N GLU A 249 8.53 12.30 -1.77
CA GLU A 249 7.36 12.05 -2.61
C GLU A 249 6.48 13.31 -2.74
N ALA A 250 6.13 13.96 -1.62
CA ALA A 250 5.35 15.20 -1.64
C ALA A 250 6.05 16.31 -2.44
N LYS A 251 7.38 16.41 -2.31
CA LYS A 251 8.22 17.34 -3.07
C LYS A 251 8.08 17.16 -4.58
N LYS A 252 8.01 15.91 -5.08
CA LYS A 252 7.82 15.63 -6.51
C LYS A 252 6.45 16.10 -6.99
N SER A 253 5.40 15.87 -6.19
CA SER A 253 4.06 16.39 -6.48
C SER A 253 4.07 17.92 -6.54
N PHE A 254 4.63 18.60 -5.53
CA PHE A 254 4.72 20.06 -5.53
C PHE A 254 5.54 20.63 -6.68
N ALA A 255 6.62 19.97 -7.10
CA ALA A 255 7.39 20.37 -8.28
C ALA A 255 6.50 20.46 -9.53
N LYS A 256 5.63 19.46 -9.73
CA LYS A 256 4.67 19.45 -10.84
C LYS A 256 3.64 20.59 -10.71
N GLN A 257 3.11 20.81 -9.50
CA GLN A 257 2.11 21.87 -9.29
C GLN A 257 2.70 23.27 -9.53
N LEU A 258 3.95 23.50 -9.10
CA LEU A 258 4.65 24.75 -9.31
C LEU A 258 5.09 24.97 -10.76
N GLN A 259 5.29 23.89 -11.53
CA GLN A 259 5.52 23.98 -12.97
C GLN A 259 4.25 24.43 -13.71
N GLU A 260 3.07 23.94 -13.30
CA GLU A 260 1.77 24.33 -13.86
C GLU A 260 1.38 25.77 -13.44
N ASN A 261 1.54 26.11 -12.17
CA ASN A 261 1.31 27.46 -11.64
C ASN A 261 2.38 27.81 -10.60
N PRO A 262 3.38 28.66 -10.93
CA PRO A 262 4.44 29.06 -9.98
C PRO A 262 3.94 29.77 -8.72
N ARG A 263 2.72 30.34 -8.76
CA ARG A 263 2.06 30.98 -7.62
C ARG A 263 1.23 30.00 -6.78
N CYS A 264 1.14 28.73 -7.17
CA CYS A 264 0.42 27.71 -6.41
C CYS A 264 0.95 27.67 -4.98
N HIS A 265 0.02 27.78 -4.03
CA HIS A 265 0.31 27.70 -2.61
C HIS A 265 0.39 26.22 -2.20
N THR A 266 1.61 25.74 -1.96
CA THR A 266 1.86 24.33 -1.64
C THR A 266 1.91 24.11 -0.12
N VAL A 267 1.10 23.18 0.37
CA VAL A 267 0.92 22.91 1.80
C VAL A 267 1.29 21.47 2.12
N TYR A 268 2.29 21.26 2.96
CA TYR A 268 2.67 19.93 3.43
C TYR A 268 2.02 19.60 4.78
N LEU A 269 1.07 18.65 4.79
CA LEU A 269 0.32 18.26 5.98
C LEU A 269 0.76 16.86 6.43
N ALA A 270 1.55 16.76 7.49
CA ALA A 270 2.15 15.49 7.89
C ALA A 270 2.01 15.22 9.39
N SER A 271 1.87 13.94 9.76
CA SER A 271 1.79 13.51 11.17
C SER A 271 3.16 13.43 11.86
N CYS A 272 4.25 13.44 11.09
CA CYS A 272 5.61 13.26 11.59
C CYS A 272 6.58 14.23 10.92
N PHE A 273 7.34 14.97 11.74
CA PHE A 273 8.41 15.85 11.31
C PHE A 273 9.69 15.50 12.07
N THR A 274 10.78 15.30 11.33
CA THR A 274 12.12 15.20 11.91
C THR A 274 12.90 16.48 11.61
N ASP A 275 13.94 16.77 12.39
CA ASP A 275 14.80 17.95 12.14
C ASP A 275 15.34 17.97 10.71
N ALA A 276 15.62 16.78 10.14
CA ALA A 276 16.09 16.66 8.78
C ALA A 276 15.01 17.03 7.75
N VAL A 277 13.75 16.62 7.95
CA VAL A 277 12.63 17.02 7.09
C VAL A 277 12.39 18.53 7.19
N ILE A 278 12.42 19.11 8.39
CA ILE A 278 12.25 20.56 8.58
C ILE A 278 13.37 21.36 7.90
N ARG A 279 14.63 20.90 7.99
CA ARG A 279 15.74 21.51 7.25
C ARG A 279 15.50 21.45 5.74
N GLN A 280 15.01 20.32 5.24
CA GLN A 280 14.76 20.13 3.81
C GLN A 280 13.65 21.06 3.29
N ILE A 281 12.53 21.13 3.99
CA ILE A 281 11.41 22.05 3.73
C ILE A 281 11.88 23.49 3.59
N ARG A 282 12.73 23.94 4.53
CA ARG A 282 13.27 25.30 4.52
C ARG A 282 14.25 25.56 3.38
N SER A 283 14.89 24.52 2.86
CA SER A 283 15.97 24.64 1.88
C SER A 283 15.51 24.58 0.43
N ASP A 284 14.45 23.84 0.11
CA ASP A 284 14.08 23.57 -1.29
C ASP A 284 13.07 24.55 -1.88
N GLY A 285 12.36 25.33 -1.06
CA GLY A 285 11.42 26.36 -1.49
C GLY A 285 10.16 25.82 -2.18
N GLN A 286 9.92 24.50 -2.14
CA GLN A 286 8.78 23.86 -2.81
C GLN A 286 7.55 23.73 -1.93
N VAL A 287 7.71 23.97 -0.63
CA VAL A 287 6.64 24.02 0.37
C VAL A 287 6.49 25.45 0.85
N ARG A 288 5.31 26.05 0.66
CA ARG A 288 5.01 27.40 1.16
C ARG A 288 4.63 27.37 2.63
N GLU A 289 3.85 26.37 3.04
CA GLU A 289 3.41 26.17 4.42
C GLU A 289 3.40 24.69 4.79
N TRP A 290 3.59 24.37 6.07
CA TRP A 290 3.44 23.01 6.56
C TRP A 290 2.75 23.00 7.91
N PHE A 291 1.96 21.95 8.14
CA PHE A 291 1.21 21.79 9.38
C PHE A 291 1.36 20.37 9.93
N ASN A 292 1.25 20.26 11.26
CA ASN A 292 1.20 18.97 11.93
C ASN A 292 -0.21 18.40 11.88
N LEU A 293 -0.38 17.34 11.09
CA LEU A 293 -1.67 16.66 10.94
C LEU A 293 -2.16 16.08 12.26
N THR A 294 -1.28 15.52 13.09
CA THR A 294 -1.66 15.00 14.41
C THR A 294 -2.21 16.12 15.29
N SER A 295 -1.55 17.27 15.31
CA SER A 295 -2.04 18.44 16.05
C SER A 295 -3.40 18.89 15.55
N ILE A 296 -3.58 19.08 14.23
CA ILE A 296 -4.87 19.49 13.64
C ILE A 296 -6.01 18.50 13.93
N LEU A 297 -5.71 17.20 14.03
CA LEU A 297 -6.73 16.19 14.31
C LEU A 297 -7.16 16.16 15.78
N TYR A 298 -6.29 16.48 16.73
CA TYR A 298 -6.56 16.32 18.17
C TYR A 298 -6.65 17.62 18.98
N ASP A 299 -6.16 18.74 18.42
CA ASP A 299 -6.19 20.07 19.03
C ASP A 299 -7.10 20.99 18.20
N GLU A 300 -8.18 21.45 18.83
CA GLU A 300 -9.19 22.30 18.21
C GLU A 300 -8.63 23.68 17.80
N GLU A 301 -7.70 24.24 18.57
CA GLU A 301 -7.09 25.53 18.25
C GLU A 301 -6.19 25.43 17.03
N GLU A 302 -5.36 24.39 16.96
CA GLU A 302 -4.51 24.14 15.80
C GLU A 302 -5.35 23.81 14.55
N ARG A 303 -6.45 23.05 14.72
CA ARG A 303 -7.41 22.79 13.65
C ARG A 303 -8.01 24.07 13.10
N ARG A 304 -8.51 24.94 13.98
CA ARG A 304 -9.12 26.21 13.60
C ARG A 304 -8.10 27.12 12.93
N ARG A 305 -6.87 27.19 13.44
CA ARG A 305 -5.78 27.97 12.83
C ARG A 305 -5.46 27.50 11.43
N PHE A 306 -5.36 26.18 11.22
CA PHE A 306 -5.13 25.59 9.91
C PHE A 306 -6.25 25.94 8.93
N LEU A 307 -7.51 25.69 9.32
CA LEU A 307 -8.67 25.97 8.47
C LEU A 307 -8.74 27.45 8.11
N GLN A 308 -8.69 28.34 9.10
CA GLN A 308 -8.70 29.79 8.89
C GLN A 308 -7.57 30.24 7.95
N ARG A 309 -6.37 29.65 8.08
CA ARG A 309 -5.24 30.00 7.22
C ARG A 309 -5.50 29.61 5.75
N ILE A 310 -5.93 28.37 5.50
CA ILE A 310 -6.24 27.91 4.14
C ILE A 310 -7.36 28.75 3.52
N PHE A 311 -8.42 28.97 4.28
CA PHE A 311 -9.61 29.66 3.82
C PHE A 311 -9.45 31.19 3.72
N HIS A 312 -8.48 31.77 4.43
CA HIS A 312 -8.05 33.15 4.21
C HIS A 312 -7.43 33.34 2.82
N ILE A 313 -6.65 32.37 2.33
CA ILE A 313 -6.07 32.41 0.97
C ILE A 313 -7.18 32.41 -0.08
N VAL A 314 -8.20 31.55 0.11
CA VAL A 314 -9.37 31.47 -0.76
C VAL A 314 -10.19 32.76 -0.79
N SER A 315 -10.21 33.49 0.33
CA SER A 315 -11.02 34.70 0.53
C SER A 315 -10.31 35.99 0.11
N THR A 316 -9.01 35.94 -0.16
CA THR A 316 -8.20 37.12 -0.52
C THR A 316 -8.04 37.18 -2.04
N PRO A 317 -8.37 38.32 -2.70
CA PRO A 317 -8.11 38.46 -4.14
C PRO A 317 -6.62 38.25 -4.46
N ALA A 318 -6.34 37.52 -5.54
CA ALA A 318 -4.99 37.34 -6.07
C ALA A 318 -4.40 38.62 -6.68
#